data_AF-A0A2W5XYE2-F1
#
_entry.id   AF-A0A2W5XYE2-F1
#
_cell.length_a   1.000
_cell.length_b   1.000
_cell.length_c   1.000
_cell.angle_alpha   90.00
_cell.angle_beta   90.00
_cell.angle_gamma   90.00
#
_symmetry.space_group_name_H-M   'P 1'
#
loop_
_entity.id
_entity.type
_entity.pdbx_description
1 polymer ?
#
loop_
_entity_poly.entity_id
_entity_poly.type
_entity_poly.pdbx_seq_one_letter_code
_entity_poly.pdbx_strand_id
1 'polypeptide(L)'
;AGEDWHRGVVGIVAGRLAERHHRPVAAIAVDGERGVGSARSIPGYDLLAGLEAAAGVLTRYGGHRAAAGFEIERDRIAAFREALASHAQSALRPEQLVPEVRIDGIASGDELGLALAEELEALEPFGAGNPAPRLLVPGATLSEPTAMGEGRHARLTLEAGGLRSRVVCFGQGARPSVPSGVPVDAVVLLERHRWGGAEEARLVLQGAVRCEPAALEILGEPDDYLTAALAERDAAIARGASASAVLPQLPVSPQLPVGSRGSSRVVCDRRGHGLAGTLGDLAASGESVLVLAADAQWRADALAGRVGGFSLASHAALEHQPELATPFTHLVALDPPALADEDARMRSGPLGSFCHLAWGEAELRLSRHVLYREYDLRAPLAALYRGLRGEGRVGGAQLEALLRGAQPGRPPSPARGGRLLAVLEELDLATTADGNVALSPAPGHRDLRASATFRASQARLRKGLGWLSEPTAQAA
;
A
#
# COMPACT_ATOMS: atom_id res chain seq x y z
N ALA A 1 -34.29 15.44 -28.91
CA ALA A 1 -35.26 15.20 -30.00
C ALA A 1 -34.64 15.73 -31.26
N GLY A 2 -34.79 15.02 -32.38
CA GLY A 2 -34.29 15.47 -33.66
C GLY A 2 -35.27 15.15 -34.78
N GLU A 3 -35.35 16.06 -35.74
CA GLU A 3 -35.96 15.82 -37.04
C GLU A 3 -35.03 14.89 -37.85
N ASP A 4 -35.59 14.13 -38.78
CA ASP A 4 -34.88 13.17 -39.65
C ASP A 4 -34.13 12.03 -38.93
N TRP A 5 -34.37 11.85 -37.63
CA TRP A 5 -33.80 10.71 -36.89
C TRP A 5 -34.54 9.43 -37.24
N HIS A 6 -33.78 8.39 -37.65
CA HIS A 6 -34.38 7.09 -37.92
C HIS A 6 -34.86 6.42 -36.62
N ARG A 7 -36.15 6.10 -36.54
CA ARG A 7 -36.80 5.46 -35.37
C ARG A 7 -36.12 4.16 -34.90
N GLY A 8 -35.49 3.42 -35.82
CA GLY A 8 -34.74 2.20 -35.47
C GLY A 8 -33.42 2.44 -34.74
N VAL A 9 -32.90 3.68 -34.74
CA VAL A 9 -31.58 4.02 -34.21
C VAL A 9 -31.65 4.74 -32.86
N VAL A 10 -32.78 5.40 -32.54
CA VAL A 10 -32.91 6.18 -31.30
C VAL A 10 -32.69 5.36 -30.03
N GLY A 11 -33.00 4.06 -30.04
CA GLY A 11 -32.72 3.17 -28.91
C GLY A 11 -31.22 2.95 -28.66
N ILE A 12 -30.42 2.81 -29.74
CA ILE A 12 -28.96 2.66 -29.66
C ILE A 12 -28.34 3.98 -29.20
N VAL A 13 -28.83 5.11 -29.72
CA VAL A 13 -28.38 6.44 -29.32
C VAL A 13 -28.67 6.69 -27.84
N ALA A 14 -29.89 6.40 -27.38
CA ALA A 14 -30.25 6.51 -25.96
C ALA A 14 -29.35 5.64 -25.07
N GLY A 15 -29.05 4.42 -25.49
CA GLY A 15 -28.15 3.51 -24.76
C GLY A 15 -26.74 4.08 -24.62
N ARG A 16 -26.13 4.47 -25.75
CA ARG A 16 -24.77 5.04 -25.74
C ARG A 16 -24.68 6.34 -24.94
N LEU A 17 -25.72 7.18 -24.99
CA LEU A 17 -25.77 8.41 -24.20
C LEU A 17 -25.95 8.11 -22.72
N ALA A 18 -26.81 7.16 -22.35
CA ALA A 18 -27.00 6.74 -20.97
C ALA A 18 -25.72 6.15 -20.39
N GLU A 19 -25.01 5.31 -21.14
CA GLU A 19 -23.69 4.77 -20.77
C GLU A 19 -22.66 5.88 -20.62
N ARG A 20 -22.52 6.76 -21.63
CA ARG A 20 -21.51 7.82 -21.66
C ARG A 20 -21.69 8.85 -20.54
N HIS A 21 -22.93 9.24 -20.27
CA HIS A 21 -23.24 10.30 -19.30
C HIS A 21 -23.62 9.75 -17.92
N HIS A 22 -23.85 8.45 -17.80
CA HIS A 22 -24.40 7.82 -16.60
C HIS A 22 -25.63 8.59 -16.09
N ARG A 23 -26.56 8.86 -17.01
CA ARG A 23 -27.85 9.53 -16.73
C ARG A 23 -28.97 8.76 -17.42
N PRO A 24 -30.21 8.79 -16.90
CA PRO A 24 -31.37 8.38 -17.67
C PRO A 24 -31.47 9.25 -18.94
N VAL A 25 -31.68 8.62 -20.09
CA VAL A 25 -31.75 9.32 -21.39
C VAL A 25 -33.00 8.90 -22.13
N ALA A 26 -33.70 9.88 -22.69
CA ALA A 26 -34.76 9.68 -23.67
C ALA A 26 -34.38 10.33 -25.00
N ALA A 27 -34.31 9.53 -26.07
CA ALA A 27 -34.07 9.99 -27.43
C ALA A 27 -35.37 9.90 -28.23
N ILE A 28 -35.74 10.96 -28.95
CA ILE A 28 -37.02 11.09 -29.65
C ILE A 28 -36.74 11.42 -31.11
N ALA A 29 -37.20 10.57 -32.01
CA ALA A 29 -37.28 10.85 -33.45
C ALA A 29 -38.62 11.52 -33.74
N VAL A 30 -38.58 12.69 -34.38
CA VAL A 30 -39.77 13.49 -34.69
C VAL A 30 -40.10 13.39 -36.18
N ASP A 31 -41.35 13.09 -36.50
CA ASP A 31 -41.91 13.00 -37.85
C ASP A 31 -43.25 13.78 -37.90
N GLY A 32 -43.24 14.94 -38.55
CA GLY A 32 -44.34 15.90 -38.51
C GLY A 32 -44.68 16.31 -37.07
N GLU A 33 -45.95 16.18 -36.70
CA GLU A 33 -46.48 16.51 -35.36
C GLU A 33 -46.32 15.40 -34.32
N ARG A 34 -45.72 14.25 -34.67
CA ARG A 34 -45.57 13.10 -33.78
C ARG A 34 -44.11 12.74 -33.57
N GLY A 35 -43.82 12.14 -32.42
CA GLY A 35 -42.51 11.64 -32.05
C GLY A 35 -42.57 10.22 -31.52
N VAL A 36 -41.58 9.40 -31.90
CA VAL A 36 -41.34 8.07 -31.34
C VAL A 36 -40.06 8.11 -30.52
N GLY A 37 -40.20 7.82 -29.24
CA GLY A 37 -39.14 7.86 -28.24
C GLY A 37 -38.65 6.48 -27.82
N SER A 38 -37.34 6.39 -27.58
CA SER A 38 -36.74 5.29 -26.82
C SER A 38 -35.92 5.85 -25.69
N ALA A 39 -36.06 5.26 -24.51
CA ALA A 39 -35.33 5.66 -23.32
C ALA A 39 -34.52 4.51 -22.71
N ARG A 40 -33.45 4.87 -22.03
CA ARG A 40 -32.53 3.98 -21.32
C ARG A 40 -32.21 4.56 -19.95
N SER A 41 -32.16 3.69 -18.95
CA SER A 41 -31.93 4.06 -17.56
C SER A 41 -30.50 3.76 -17.12
N ILE A 42 -30.15 4.23 -15.92
CA ILE A 42 -28.98 3.81 -15.15
C ILE A 42 -29.41 2.94 -13.97
N PRO A 43 -28.48 2.17 -13.35
CA PRO A 43 -28.73 1.59 -12.04
C PRO A 43 -29.25 2.64 -11.06
N GLY A 44 -30.27 2.28 -10.27
CA GLY A 44 -30.88 3.21 -9.30
C GLY A 44 -32.10 3.98 -9.81
N TYR A 45 -32.31 4.19 -11.11
CA TYR A 45 -33.50 4.89 -11.62
C TYR A 45 -34.54 3.95 -12.24
N ASP A 46 -35.80 4.10 -11.84
CA ASP A 46 -36.91 3.43 -12.50
C ASP A 46 -37.44 4.25 -13.67
N LEU A 47 -37.05 3.83 -14.89
CA LEU A 47 -37.47 4.53 -16.08
C LEU A 47 -38.97 4.40 -16.35
N LEU A 48 -39.58 3.25 -16.04
CA LEU A 48 -41.01 3.07 -16.26
C LEU A 48 -41.82 3.98 -15.34
N ALA A 49 -41.46 4.03 -14.04
CA ALA A 49 -42.08 4.97 -13.11
C ALA A 49 -41.91 6.43 -13.55
N GLY A 50 -40.73 6.78 -14.11
CA GLY A 50 -40.50 8.11 -14.68
C GLY A 50 -41.40 8.43 -15.88
N LEU A 51 -41.72 7.45 -16.72
CA LEU A 51 -42.67 7.62 -17.82
C LEU A 51 -44.12 7.70 -17.31
N GLU A 52 -44.47 6.91 -16.28
CA GLU A 52 -45.79 6.98 -15.64
C GLU A 52 -46.05 8.35 -15.00
N ALA A 53 -45.04 8.94 -14.36
CA ALA A 53 -45.11 10.31 -13.84
C ALA A 53 -45.33 11.35 -14.96
N ALA A 54 -44.94 11.04 -16.19
CA ALA A 54 -45.14 11.88 -17.37
C ALA A 54 -46.29 11.39 -18.28
N ALA A 55 -47.14 10.46 -17.82
CA ALA A 55 -48.17 9.84 -18.67
C ALA A 55 -49.12 10.86 -19.32
N GLY A 56 -49.44 11.97 -18.65
CA GLY A 56 -50.35 13.01 -19.16
C GLY A 56 -49.85 13.81 -20.37
N VAL A 57 -48.59 13.61 -20.78
CA VAL A 57 -48.01 14.22 -21.99
C VAL A 57 -47.62 13.18 -23.04
N LEU A 58 -47.83 11.90 -22.78
CA LEU A 58 -47.50 10.78 -23.67
C LEU A 58 -48.77 10.21 -24.29
N THR A 59 -48.75 9.88 -25.58
CA THR A 59 -49.87 9.22 -26.25
C THR A 59 -49.84 7.70 -26.03
N ARG A 60 -48.64 7.13 -25.89
CA ARG A 60 -48.40 5.72 -25.57
C ARG A 60 -47.06 5.58 -24.87
N TYR A 61 -46.94 4.65 -23.93
CA TYR A 61 -45.65 4.26 -23.35
C TYR A 61 -45.69 2.82 -22.84
N GLY A 62 -44.50 2.24 -22.65
CA GLY A 62 -44.34 0.92 -22.05
C GLY A 62 -42.88 0.46 -22.03
N GLY A 63 -42.58 -0.53 -21.21
CA GLY A 63 -41.24 -1.09 -21.07
C GLY A 63 -40.95 -1.58 -19.67
N HIS A 64 -39.70 -1.42 -19.26
CA HIS A 64 -39.17 -1.88 -17.97
C HIS A 64 -38.28 -0.82 -17.34
N ARG A 65 -37.86 -1.09 -16.10
CA ARG A 65 -36.96 -0.25 -15.31
C ARG A 65 -35.74 0.27 -16.06
N ALA A 66 -35.12 -0.55 -16.92
CA ALA A 66 -33.87 -0.22 -17.62
C ALA A 66 -34.07 0.36 -19.04
N ALA A 67 -35.20 0.08 -19.69
CA ALA A 67 -35.44 0.46 -21.07
C ALA A 67 -36.95 0.56 -21.34
N ALA A 68 -37.35 1.62 -22.04
CA ALA A 68 -38.74 1.86 -22.39
C ALA A 68 -38.88 2.56 -23.75
N GLY A 69 -40.07 2.43 -24.33
CA GLY A 69 -40.48 3.13 -25.54
C GLY A 69 -41.73 3.96 -25.29
N PHE A 70 -41.89 5.05 -26.04
CA PHE A 70 -43.05 5.93 -25.92
C PHE A 70 -43.35 6.66 -27.22
N GLU A 71 -44.58 7.15 -27.36
CA GLU A 71 -45.04 8.04 -28.42
C GLU A 71 -45.50 9.37 -27.79
N ILE A 72 -45.28 10.47 -28.48
CA ILE A 72 -45.50 11.83 -27.97
C ILE A 72 -45.85 12.80 -29.10
N GLU A 73 -46.65 13.83 -28.82
CA GLU A 73 -46.88 14.94 -29.76
C GLU A 73 -45.73 15.96 -29.70
N ARG A 74 -45.40 16.56 -30.84
CA ARG A 74 -44.23 17.45 -30.99
C ARG A 74 -44.24 18.59 -29.97
N ASP A 75 -45.39 19.22 -29.77
CA ASP A 75 -45.59 20.34 -28.85
C ASP A 75 -45.51 19.95 -27.35
N ARG A 76 -45.66 18.65 -27.04
CA ARG A 76 -45.57 18.12 -25.66
C ARG A 76 -44.15 17.72 -25.24
N ILE A 77 -43.17 17.72 -26.15
CA ILE A 77 -41.79 17.29 -25.87
C ILE A 77 -41.14 18.12 -24.74
N ALA A 78 -41.41 19.42 -24.69
CA ALA A 78 -40.87 20.29 -23.64
C ALA A 78 -41.43 19.90 -22.26
N ALA A 79 -42.74 19.73 -22.15
CA ALA A 79 -43.39 19.30 -20.92
C ALA A 79 -42.93 17.90 -20.47
N PHE A 80 -42.72 16.97 -21.41
CA PHE A 80 -42.14 15.66 -21.11
C PHE A 80 -40.72 15.74 -20.55
N ARG A 81 -39.87 16.59 -21.14
CA ARG A 81 -38.50 16.80 -20.64
C ARG A 81 -38.52 17.25 -19.18
N GLU A 82 -39.36 18.24 -18.87
CA GLU A 82 -39.47 18.79 -17.51
C GLU A 82 -40.00 17.75 -16.53
N ALA A 83 -41.07 17.03 -16.89
CA ALA A 83 -41.66 16.00 -16.04
C ALA A 83 -40.65 14.88 -15.73
N LEU A 84 -39.98 14.34 -16.76
CA LEU A 84 -39.01 13.26 -16.58
C LEU A 84 -37.78 13.72 -15.78
N ALA A 85 -37.28 14.93 -16.04
CA ALA A 85 -36.14 15.48 -15.30
C ALA A 85 -36.48 15.76 -13.83
N SER A 86 -37.66 16.32 -13.55
CA SER A 86 -38.14 16.56 -12.19
C SER A 86 -38.30 15.25 -11.41
N HIS A 87 -38.87 14.22 -12.04
CA HIS A 87 -39.00 12.91 -11.41
C HIS A 87 -37.62 12.30 -11.13
N ALA A 88 -36.71 12.31 -12.11
CA ALA A 88 -35.34 11.84 -11.93
C ALA A 88 -34.60 12.57 -10.81
N GLN A 89 -34.74 13.89 -10.70
CA GLN A 89 -34.12 14.68 -9.64
C GLN A 89 -34.67 14.36 -8.25
N SER A 90 -35.95 14.00 -8.15
CA SER A 90 -36.56 13.57 -6.88
C SER A 90 -36.20 12.13 -6.48
N ALA A 91 -35.92 11.27 -7.46
CA ALA A 91 -35.71 9.84 -7.25
C ALA A 91 -34.23 9.42 -7.15
N LEU A 92 -33.32 10.18 -7.77
CA LEU A 92 -31.87 9.87 -7.79
C LEU A 92 -31.11 10.72 -6.77
N ARG A 93 -30.23 10.06 -6.01
CA ARG A 93 -29.24 10.73 -5.18
C ARG A 93 -27.98 11.06 -5.98
N PRO A 94 -27.22 12.10 -5.61
CA PRO A 94 -25.98 12.47 -6.29
C PRO A 94 -24.98 11.32 -6.45
N GLU A 95 -24.90 10.39 -5.48
CA GLU A 95 -23.97 9.26 -5.52
C GLU A 95 -24.35 8.26 -6.62
N GLN A 96 -25.64 8.09 -6.89
CA GLN A 96 -26.14 7.21 -7.97
C GLN A 96 -25.89 7.78 -9.38
N LEU A 97 -25.45 9.03 -9.45
CA LEU A 97 -25.05 9.68 -10.69
C LEU A 97 -23.55 9.51 -10.97
N VAL A 98 -22.81 8.84 -10.07
CA VAL A 98 -21.41 8.49 -10.23
C VAL A 98 -21.33 7.05 -10.74
N PRO A 99 -20.66 6.79 -11.88
CA PRO A 99 -20.47 5.43 -12.36
C PRO A 99 -19.68 4.61 -11.35
N GLU A 100 -20.22 3.47 -10.94
CA GLU A 100 -19.53 2.50 -10.09
C GLU A 100 -18.89 1.40 -10.93
N VAL A 101 -17.68 1.00 -10.53
CA VAL A 101 -16.97 -0.14 -11.10
C VAL A 101 -16.84 -1.18 -10.01
N ARG A 102 -17.53 -2.31 -10.16
CA ARG A 102 -17.30 -3.48 -9.30
C ARG A 102 -15.91 -4.04 -9.59
N ILE A 103 -15.15 -4.25 -8.52
CA ILE A 103 -13.87 -4.96 -8.53
C ILE A 103 -14.12 -6.37 -8.02
N ASP A 104 -13.61 -7.37 -8.74
CA ASP A 104 -13.81 -8.78 -8.40
C ASP A 104 -12.62 -9.35 -7.62
N GLY A 105 -11.44 -8.74 -7.74
CA GLY A 105 -10.26 -9.09 -6.96
C GLY A 105 -9.18 -8.00 -6.98
N ILE A 106 -8.28 -8.04 -5.99
CA ILE A 106 -7.07 -7.23 -5.94
C ILE A 106 -5.92 -8.12 -6.40
N ALA A 107 -5.09 -7.62 -7.32
CA ALA A 107 -3.98 -8.36 -7.88
C ALA A 107 -2.68 -7.55 -7.78
N SER A 108 -1.62 -8.22 -7.37
CA SER A 108 -0.24 -7.74 -7.41
C SER A 108 0.32 -7.87 -8.82
N GLY A 109 1.34 -7.07 -9.15
CA GLY A 109 1.93 -7.09 -10.51
C GLY A 109 2.49 -8.45 -10.94
N ASP A 110 2.97 -9.24 -9.99
CA ASP A 110 3.51 -10.61 -10.17
C ASP A 110 2.45 -11.66 -10.47
N GLU A 111 1.19 -11.40 -10.10
CA GLU A 111 0.07 -12.29 -10.35
C GLU A 111 -0.50 -12.11 -11.77
N LEU A 112 -0.16 -11.01 -12.47
CA LEU A 112 -0.70 -10.63 -13.78
C LEU A 112 -0.08 -11.40 -14.96
N GLY A 113 0.05 -12.72 -14.82
CA GLY A 113 0.66 -13.63 -15.79
C GLY A 113 -0.33 -14.53 -16.54
N LEU A 114 0.20 -15.41 -17.39
CA LEU A 114 -0.60 -16.34 -18.20
C LEU A 114 -1.38 -17.34 -17.32
N ALA A 115 -0.79 -17.83 -16.23
CA ALA A 115 -1.45 -18.76 -15.32
C ALA A 115 -2.76 -18.20 -14.75
N LEU A 116 -2.73 -16.97 -14.21
CA LEU A 116 -3.95 -16.31 -13.73
C LEU A 116 -4.94 -16.06 -14.89
N ALA A 117 -4.45 -15.70 -16.08
CA ALA A 117 -5.32 -15.54 -17.24
C ALA A 117 -6.08 -16.84 -17.60
N GLU A 118 -5.43 -17.99 -17.49
CA GLU A 118 -6.03 -19.31 -17.72
C GLU A 118 -7.07 -19.67 -16.65
N GLU A 119 -6.77 -19.39 -15.38
CA GLU A 119 -7.73 -19.59 -14.28
C GLU A 119 -8.98 -18.72 -14.45
N LEU A 120 -8.81 -17.46 -14.85
CA LEU A 120 -9.93 -16.55 -15.09
C LEU A 120 -10.75 -16.97 -16.32
N GLU A 121 -10.12 -17.39 -17.42
CA GLU A 121 -10.81 -17.88 -18.62
C GLU A 121 -11.64 -19.14 -18.31
N ALA A 122 -11.26 -19.96 -17.32
CA ALA A 122 -12.06 -21.10 -16.89
C ALA A 122 -13.44 -20.71 -16.30
N LEU A 123 -13.68 -19.43 -16.00
CA LEU A 123 -14.98 -18.90 -15.56
C LEU A 123 -15.93 -18.58 -16.71
N GLU A 124 -15.50 -18.77 -17.96
CA GLU A 124 -16.36 -18.61 -19.14
C GLU A 124 -17.58 -19.56 -19.12
N PRO A 125 -18.70 -19.19 -19.77
CA PRO A 125 -18.86 -18.07 -20.70
C PRO A 125 -19.15 -16.73 -20.01
N PHE A 126 -18.51 -15.67 -20.51
CA PHE A 126 -18.79 -14.31 -20.05
C PHE A 126 -19.99 -13.67 -20.74
N GLY A 127 -20.68 -12.78 -20.03
CA GLY A 127 -21.86 -12.05 -20.53
C GLY A 127 -22.51 -11.18 -19.46
N ALA A 128 -23.74 -10.72 -19.71
CA ALA A 128 -24.43 -9.80 -18.80
C ALA A 128 -24.66 -10.37 -17.37
N GLY A 129 -24.80 -11.69 -17.25
CA GLY A 129 -24.94 -12.39 -15.96
C GLY A 129 -23.62 -12.91 -15.36
N ASN A 130 -22.52 -12.86 -16.13
CA ASN A 130 -21.20 -13.34 -15.73
C ASN A 130 -20.14 -12.44 -16.41
N PRO A 131 -19.97 -11.19 -16.00
CA PRO A 131 -18.97 -10.32 -16.62
C PRO A 131 -17.56 -10.88 -16.38
N ALA A 132 -16.64 -10.59 -17.31
CA ALA A 132 -15.23 -10.92 -17.11
C ALA A 132 -14.70 -10.28 -15.82
N PRO A 133 -13.93 -11.01 -14.99
CA PRO A 133 -13.43 -10.50 -13.72
C PRO A 133 -12.56 -9.27 -13.88
N ARG A 134 -12.87 -8.22 -13.11
CA ARG A 134 -12.09 -6.98 -13.03
C ARG A 134 -11.13 -7.03 -11.86
N LEU A 135 -9.85 -6.90 -12.17
CA LEU A 135 -8.78 -6.86 -11.17
C LEU A 135 -8.38 -5.42 -10.88
N LEU A 136 -8.25 -5.08 -9.60
CA LEU A 136 -7.64 -3.85 -9.13
C LEU A 136 -6.16 -4.07 -8.87
N VAL A 137 -5.32 -3.24 -9.49
CA VAL A 137 -3.88 -3.20 -9.26
C VAL A 137 -3.56 -1.90 -8.51
N PRO A 138 -3.37 -1.95 -7.17
CA PRO A 138 -3.19 -0.76 -6.36
C PRO A 138 -1.80 -0.15 -6.53
N GLY A 139 -1.70 1.18 -6.52
CA GLY A 139 -0.42 1.89 -6.53
C GLY A 139 0.46 1.62 -7.75
N ALA A 140 -0.13 1.19 -8.87
CA ALA A 140 0.56 0.95 -10.12
C ALA A 140 1.04 2.27 -10.76
N THR A 141 1.99 2.20 -11.67
CA THR A 141 2.39 3.35 -12.50
C THR A 141 2.15 3.05 -13.96
N LEU A 142 1.45 3.96 -14.66
CA LEU A 142 1.25 3.87 -16.10
C LEU A 142 2.24 4.79 -16.82
N SER A 143 2.91 4.26 -17.85
CA SER A 143 3.93 4.99 -18.61
C SER A 143 3.95 4.61 -20.09
N GLU A 144 4.80 5.30 -20.87
CA GLU A 144 5.12 4.97 -22.27
C GLU A 144 3.89 4.84 -23.22
N PRO A 145 2.95 5.80 -23.23
CA PRO A 145 1.78 5.71 -24.11
C PRO A 145 2.19 5.71 -25.59
N THR A 146 1.87 4.62 -26.29
CA THR A 146 2.08 4.44 -27.73
C THR A 146 0.74 4.28 -28.44
N ALA A 147 0.45 5.15 -29.41
CA ALA A 147 -0.78 5.05 -30.20
C ALA A 147 -0.76 3.81 -31.11
N MET A 148 -1.91 3.18 -31.31
CA MET A 148 -2.13 2.05 -32.22
C MET A 148 -3.53 2.12 -32.86
N GLY A 149 -3.75 1.36 -33.94
CA GLY A 149 -5.05 1.32 -34.63
C GLY A 149 -5.49 2.69 -35.14
N GLU A 150 -4.60 3.40 -35.86
CA GLU A 150 -4.83 4.76 -36.39
C GLU A 150 -5.10 5.81 -35.28
N GLY A 151 -4.55 5.59 -34.08
CA GLY A 151 -4.71 6.50 -32.94
C GLY A 151 -5.99 6.29 -32.14
N ARG A 152 -6.78 5.25 -32.45
CA ARG A 152 -8.00 4.91 -31.69
C ARG A 152 -7.73 4.20 -30.36
N HIS A 153 -6.56 3.58 -30.22
CA HIS A 153 -6.18 2.80 -29.04
C HIS A 153 -4.76 3.16 -28.59
N ALA A 154 -4.46 2.91 -27.32
CA ALA A 154 -3.13 3.06 -26.75
C ALA A 154 -2.59 1.71 -26.30
N ARG A 155 -1.29 1.56 -26.40
CA ARG A 155 -0.51 0.62 -25.60
C ARG A 155 0.26 1.41 -24.55
N LEU A 156 0.25 0.96 -23.30
CA LEU A 156 1.02 1.54 -22.20
C LEU A 156 1.85 0.44 -21.53
N THR A 157 2.79 0.87 -20.70
CA THR A 157 3.47 0.02 -19.74
C THR A 157 2.87 0.24 -18.36
N LEU A 158 2.40 -0.83 -17.73
CA LEU A 158 1.95 -0.87 -16.34
C LEU A 158 3.09 -1.40 -15.48
N GLU A 159 3.49 -0.64 -14.46
CA GLU A 159 4.52 -1.04 -13.51
C GLU A 159 3.90 -1.24 -12.12
N ALA A 160 3.98 -2.46 -11.61
CA ALA A 160 3.47 -2.83 -10.29
C ALA A 160 4.34 -3.95 -9.70
N GLY A 161 4.64 -3.88 -8.40
CA GLY A 161 5.48 -4.90 -7.75
C GLY A 161 6.90 -5.03 -8.32
N GLY A 162 7.43 -4.00 -8.98
CA GLY A 162 8.73 -4.05 -9.66
C GLY A 162 8.71 -4.75 -11.03
N LEU A 163 7.55 -5.22 -11.48
CA LEU A 163 7.36 -5.86 -12.78
C LEU A 163 6.72 -4.88 -13.77
N ARG A 164 7.01 -5.10 -15.05
CA ARG A 164 6.48 -4.30 -16.17
C ARG A 164 5.59 -5.18 -17.04
N SER A 165 4.33 -4.79 -17.20
CA SER A 165 3.36 -5.49 -18.02
C SER A 165 2.84 -4.59 -19.13
N ARG A 166 2.61 -5.17 -20.31
CA ARG A 166 2.02 -4.45 -21.45
C ARG A 166 0.50 -4.39 -21.26
N VAL A 167 -0.06 -3.18 -21.29
CA VAL A 167 -1.50 -2.97 -21.20
C VAL A 167 -2.04 -2.26 -22.44
N VAL A 168 -3.21 -2.69 -22.90
CA VAL A 168 -3.94 -2.08 -24.01
C VAL A 168 -5.10 -1.27 -23.46
N CYS A 169 -5.26 -0.04 -23.96
CA CYS A 169 -6.38 0.83 -23.67
C CYS A 169 -7.17 1.06 -24.96
N PHE A 170 -8.40 0.55 -25.01
CA PHE A 170 -9.27 0.69 -26.18
C PHE A 170 -10.14 1.95 -26.10
N GLY A 171 -10.11 2.78 -27.15
CA GLY A 171 -11.03 3.90 -27.31
C GLY A 171 -10.47 5.25 -26.86
N GLN A 172 -11.19 6.33 -27.17
CA GLN A 172 -10.94 7.71 -26.75
C GLN A 172 -9.52 8.29 -26.98
N GLY A 173 -8.94 8.09 -28.16
CA GLY A 173 -7.70 8.83 -28.52
C GLY A 173 -6.48 8.49 -27.65
N ALA A 174 -6.50 7.34 -26.97
CA ALA A 174 -5.30 6.68 -26.49
C ALA A 174 -4.50 7.41 -25.40
N ARG A 175 -5.15 8.05 -24.41
CA ARG A 175 -4.47 8.51 -23.19
C ARG A 175 -5.31 8.21 -21.94
N PRO A 176 -4.74 7.55 -20.92
CA PRO A 176 -5.42 7.43 -19.63
C PRO A 176 -5.65 8.84 -19.05
N SER A 177 -6.73 9.00 -18.29
CA SER A 177 -7.11 10.28 -17.64
C SER A 177 -6.12 10.74 -16.56
N VAL A 178 -5.12 9.91 -16.27
CA VAL A 178 -4.10 10.10 -15.24
C VAL A 178 -2.75 10.46 -15.88
N PRO A 179 -1.96 11.37 -15.27
CA PRO A 179 -0.63 11.68 -15.76
C PRO A 179 0.29 10.45 -15.74
N SER A 180 1.19 10.37 -16.73
CA SER A 180 2.23 9.35 -16.76
C SER A 180 3.15 9.47 -15.54
N GLY A 181 3.54 8.34 -14.96
CA GLY A 181 4.52 8.31 -13.87
C GLY A 181 3.98 8.57 -12.46
N VAL A 182 2.66 8.80 -12.31
CA VAL A 182 2.01 9.00 -11.01
C VAL A 182 1.41 7.66 -10.53
N PRO A 183 1.44 7.36 -9.21
CA PRO A 183 0.73 6.20 -8.66
C PRO A 183 -0.78 6.26 -8.92
N VAL A 184 -1.32 5.15 -9.39
CA VAL A 184 -2.73 4.99 -9.74
C VAL A 184 -3.26 3.64 -9.32
N ASP A 185 -4.53 3.64 -8.97
CA ASP A 185 -5.34 2.44 -8.81
C ASP A 185 -5.89 2.07 -10.19
N ALA A 186 -5.32 1.03 -10.79
CA ALA A 186 -5.62 0.61 -12.15
C ALA A 186 -6.59 -0.57 -12.15
N VAL A 187 -7.70 -0.44 -12.89
CA VAL A 187 -8.64 -1.54 -13.11
C VAL A 187 -8.34 -2.17 -14.45
N VAL A 188 -8.04 -3.47 -14.45
CA VAL A 188 -7.66 -4.23 -15.63
C VAL A 188 -8.53 -5.47 -15.81
N LEU A 189 -8.72 -5.87 -17.06
CA LEU A 189 -9.06 -7.25 -17.40
C LEU A 189 -7.76 -7.97 -17.78
N LEU A 190 -7.64 -9.21 -17.35
CA LEU A 190 -6.55 -10.09 -17.75
C LEU A 190 -7.11 -11.16 -18.69
N GLU A 191 -6.57 -11.20 -19.90
CA GLU A 191 -7.06 -12.07 -20.97
C GLU A 191 -5.94 -12.97 -21.49
N ARG A 192 -6.25 -14.22 -21.81
CA ARG A 192 -5.34 -15.06 -22.59
C ARG A 192 -5.44 -14.67 -24.07
N HIS A 193 -4.33 -14.19 -24.63
CA HIS A 193 -4.25 -13.76 -26.01
C HIS A 193 -3.49 -14.79 -26.85
N ARG A 194 -4.15 -15.32 -27.88
CA ARG A 194 -3.59 -16.30 -28.83
C ARG A 194 -3.33 -15.63 -30.16
N TRP A 195 -2.07 -15.55 -30.57
CA TRP A 195 -1.71 -14.98 -31.88
C TRP A 195 -0.50 -15.71 -32.48
N GLY A 196 -0.61 -16.14 -33.74
CA GLY A 196 0.50 -16.75 -34.48
C GLY A 196 1.07 -18.02 -33.85
N GLY A 197 0.27 -18.76 -33.06
CA GLY A 197 0.71 -19.94 -32.32
C GLY A 197 1.39 -19.64 -30.97
N ALA A 198 1.54 -18.37 -30.58
CA ALA A 198 1.97 -17.96 -29.26
C ALA A 198 0.76 -17.63 -28.36
N GLU A 199 0.88 -17.95 -27.07
CA GLU A 199 -0.08 -17.59 -26.03
C GLU A 199 0.59 -16.63 -25.04
N GLU A 200 -0.03 -15.46 -24.83
CA GLU A 200 0.49 -14.44 -23.92
C GLU A 200 -0.65 -13.89 -23.05
N ALA A 201 -0.31 -13.48 -21.82
CA ALA A 201 -1.20 -12.68 -21.01
C ALA A 201 -1.34 -11.27 -21.60
N ARG A 202 -2.58 -10.79 -21.77
CA ARG A 202 -2.89 -9.43 -22.19
C ARG A 202 -3.68 -8.71 -21.12
N LEU A 203 -3.17 -7.56 -20.68
CA LEU A 203 -3.92 -6.66 -19.84
C LEU A 203 -4.72 -5.66 -20.69
N VAL A 204 -5.97 -5.46 -20.34
CA VAL A 204 -6.84 -4.43 -20.92
C VAL A 204 -7.24 -3.44 -19.84
N LEU A 205 -6.82 -2.18 -19.97
CA LEU A 205 -7.14 -1.12 -19.03
C LEU A 205 -8.61 -0.73 -19.15
N GLN A 206 -9.37 -0.89 -18.08
CA GLN A 206 -10.77 -0.44 -17.96
C GLN A 206 -10.85 0.98 -17.40
N GLY A 207 -9.94 1.35 -16.51
CA GLY A 207 -9.86 2.67 -15.90
C GLY A 207 -8.67 2.81 -14.98
N ALA A 208 -8.33 4.04 -14.65
CA ALA A 208 -7.32 4.35 -13.64
C ALA A 208 -7.69 5.65 -12.93
N VAL A 209 -7.50 5.68 -11.61
CA VAL A 209 -7.66 6.87 -10.78
C VAL A 209 -6.37 7.11 -10.00
N ARG A 210 -6.08 8.36 -9.67
CA ARG A 210 -4.92 8.65 -8.80
C ARG A 210 -5.15 7.98 -7.44
N CYS A 211 -4.10 7.41 -6.88
CA CYS A 211 -4.16 6.87 -5.54
C CYS A 211 -4.41 8.02 -4.54
N GLU A 212 -5.40 7.83 -3.69
CA GLU A 212 -5.67 8.70 -2.53
C GLU A 212 -5.70 7.82 -1.27
N PRO A 213 -4.56 7.20 -0.90
CA PRO A 213 -4.54 6.27 0.23
C PRO A 213 -4.82 7.01 1.54
N ALA A 214 -5.49 6.33 2.47
CA ALA A 214 -5.59 6.80 3.85
C ALA A 214 -4.20 6.98 4.47
N ALA A 215 -4.08 7.87 5.44
CA ALA A 215 -2.80 8.17 6.08
C ALA A 215 -2.18 6.91 6.72
N LEU A 216 -0.86 6.86 6.71
CA LEU A 216 -0.09 5.86 7.46
C LEU A 216 0.12 6.38 8.88
N GLU A 217 -0.13 5.54 9.87
CA GLU A 217 0.18 5.83 11.27
C GLU A 217 1.47 5.11 11.66
N ILE A 218 2.46 5.84 12.16
CA ILE A 218 3.72 5.25 12.63
C ILE A 218 3.65 5.07 14.15
N LEU A 219 3.92 3.85 14.61
CA LEU A 219 3.76 3.45 16.01
C LEU A 219 5.10 3.08 16.65
N GLY A 220 5.24 3.42 17.93
CA GLY A 220 6.37 3.02 18.77
C GLY A 220 7.71 3.66 18.41
N GLU A 221 7.73 4.59 17.45
CA GLU A 221 8.91 5.41 17.14
C GLU A 221 8.96 6.63 18.09
N PRO A 222 10.15 7.01 18.59
CA PRO A 222 10.29 8.12 19.52
C PRO A 222 10.10 9.48 18.84
N ASP A 223 9.32 10.36 19.48
CA ASP A 223 9.09 11.74 19.00
C ASP A 223 10.35 12.63 19.12
N ASP A 224 11.11 12.46 20.21
CA ASP A 224 12.32 13.23 20.48
C ASP A 224 13.59 12.38 20.38
N TYR A 225 14.42 12.69 19.39
CA TYR A 225 15.61 11.91 19.09
C TYR A 225 16.62 11.90 20.23
N LEU A 226 16.91 13.08 20.80
CA LEU A 226 17.98 13.20 21.79
C LEU A 226 17.58 12.51 23.10
N THR A 227 16.34 12.68 23.55
CA THR A 227 15.80 12.01 24.74
C THR A 227 15.86 10.50 24.57
N ALA A 228 15.41 9.98 23.42
CA ALA A 228 15.49 8.54 23.14
C ALA A 228 16.93 8.02 23.06
N ALA A 229 17.86 8.80 22.49
CA ALA A 229 19.27 8.43 22.43
C ALA A 229 19.91 8.39 23.83
N LEU A 230 19.61 9.37 24.69
CA LEU A 230 20.11 9.39 26.07
C LEU A 230 19.52 8.23 26.89
N ALA A 231 18.23 7.91 26.70
CA ALA A 231 17.61 6.76 27.35
C ALA A 231 18.25 5.41 26.91
N GLU A 232 18.51 5.23 25.61
CA GLU A 232 19.21 4.02 25.14
C GLU A 232 20.66 3.96 25.64
N ARG A 233 21.36 5.10 25.78
CA ARG A 233 22.68 5.13 26.41
C ARG A 233 22.61 4.56 27.83
N ASP A 234 21.68 5.05 28.65
CA ASP A 234 21.52 4.60 30.03
C ASP A 234 21.22 3.10 30.10
N ALA A 235 20.31 2.64 29.24
CA ALA A 235 19.97 1.23 29.15
C ALA A 235 21.18 0.37 28.70
N ALA A 236 21.98 0.85 27.76
CA ALA A 236 23.17 0.14 27.27
C ALA A 236 24.25 -0.01 28.35
N ILE A 237 24.54 1.07 29.09
CA ILE A 237 25.49 1.06 30.21
C ILE A 237 25.01 0.10 31.31
N ALA A 238 23.72 0.16 31.66
CA ALA A 238 23.14 -0.74 32.67
C ALA A 238 23.26 -2.22 32.25
N ARG A 239 23.01 -2.55 30.98
CA ARG A 239 23.21 -3.91 30.43
C ARG A 239 24.67 -4.35 30.53
N GLY A 240 25.61 -3.45 30.21
CA GLY A 240 27.04 -3.70 30.31
C GLY A 240 27.51 -4.00 31.73
N ALA A 241 27.03 -3.21 32.71
CA ALA A 241 27.33 -3.41 34.13
C ALA A 241 26.80 -4.75 34.65
N SER A 242 25.55 -5.11 34.28
CA SER A 242 24.95 -6.39 34.68
C SER A 242 25.65 -7.61 34.07
N ALA A 243 26.25 -7.49 32.88
CA ALA A 243 26.98 -8.58 32.24
C ALA A 243 28.41 -8.77 32.80
N SER A 244 28.98 -7.75 33.44
CA SER A 244 30.32 -7.78 34.05
C SER A 244 30.31 -8.19 35.53
N ALA A 245 29.17 -8.10 36.21
CA ALA A 245 29.00 -8.69 37.54
C ALA A 245 28.95 -10.21 37.39
N VAL A 246 29.94 -10.92 37.93
CA VAL A 246 29.82 -12.37 38.17
C VAL A 246 28.64 -12.57 39.10
N LEU A 247 27.48 -12.89 38.55
CA LEU A 247 26.34 -13.35 39.32
C LEU A 247 26.78 -14.67 40.00
N PRO A 248 26.60 -14.84 41.33
CA PRO A 248 26.51 -16.19 41.87
C PRO A 248 25.39 -16.85 41.07
N GLN A 249 25.65 -18.06 40.56
CA GLN A 249 24.75 -18.77 39.65
C GLN A 249 23.30 -18.65 40.15
N LEU A 250 22.57 -17.71 39.56
CA LEU A 250 21.13 -17.68 39.70
C LEU A 250 20.68 -19.00 39.09
N PRO A 251 19.81 -19.76 39.79
CA PRO A 251 19.28 -20.97 39.21
C PRO A 251 18.76 -20.59 37.84
N VAL A 252 19.18 -21.36 36.83
CA VAL A 252 18.64 -21.34 35.48
C VAL A 252 17.16 -21.04 35.64
N SER A 253 16.73 -19.83 35.26
CA SER A 253 15.30 -19.52 35.25
C SER A 253 14.68 -20.68 34.50
N PRO A 254 13.70 -21.39 35.09
CA PRO A 254 13.12 -22.53 34.42
C PRO A 254 12.73 -22.00 33.05
N GLN A 255 13.17 -22.72 32.01
CA GLN A 255 12.60 -22.58 30.68
C GLN A 255 11.12 -22.33 30.93
N LEU A 256 10.65 -21.11 30.59
CA LEU A 256 9.22 -20.82 30.65
C LEU A 256 8.58 -22.01 29.96
N PRO A 257 7.65 -22.72 30.64
CA PRO A 257 7.18 -23.99 30.16
C PRO A 257 6.78 -23.80 28.70
N VAL A 258 7.41 -24.59 27.82
CA VAL A 258 6.91 -24.85 26.48
C VAL A 258 5.52 -25.45 26.70
N GLY A 259 4.52 -24.59 26.81
CA GLY A 259 3.25 -24.95 27.44
C GLY A 259 2.57 -23.83 28.22
N SER A 260 2.46 -22.62 27.65
CA SER A 260 1.07 -22.17 27.46
C SER A 260 0.68 -22.69 26.08
N ARG A 261 -0.58 -23.07 25.85
CA ARG A 261 -1.10 -23.17 24.49
C ARG A 261 -1.15 -21.75 23.91
N GLY A 262 0.03 -21.19 23.67
CA GLY A 262 0.25 -19.86 23.18
C GLY A 262 -0.38 -19.82 21.82
N SER A 263 -1.39 -18.98 21.70
CA SER A 263 -1.99 -18.69 20.42
C SER A 263 -0.88 -18.28 19.45
N SER A 264 -0.68 -19.09 18.41
CA SER A 264 0.22 -18.74 17.31
C SER A 264 -0.62 -18.03 16.27
N ARG A 265 -0.08 -16.96 15.69
CA ARG A 265 -0.70 -16.37 14.51
C ARG A 265 -0.71 -17.40 13.38
N VAL A 266 -1.75 -17.38 12.56
CA VAL A 266 -1.74 -18.15 11.31
C VAL A 266 -0.69 -17.51 10.40
N VAL A 267 0.31 -18.27 10.00
CA VAL A 267 1.37 -17.78 9.12
C VAL A 267 0.88 -17.85 7.68
N CYS A 268 0.87 -16.70 7.02
CA CYS A 268 0.60 -16.56 5.60
C CYS A 268 1.91 -16.20 4.90
N ASP A 269 2.45 -17.11 4.10
CA ASP A 269 3.63 -16.83 3.31
C ASP A 269 3.23 -16.07 2.04
N ARG A 270 3.72 -14.84 1.89
CA ARG A 270 3.51 -13.96 0.75
C ARG A 270 4.85 -13.41 0.24
N ARG A 271 5.96 -14.10 0.53
CA ARG A 271 7.28 -13.71 0.06
C ARG A 271 7.33 -13.83 -1.46
N GLY A 272 8.14 -12.97 -2.07
CA GLY A 272 8.19 -12.84 -3.53
C GLY A 272 6.97 -12.15 -4.19
N HIS A 273 5.86 -11.97 -3.47
CA HIS A 273 4.68 -11.26 -3.99
C HIS A 273 4.78 -9.74 -3.87
N GLY A 274 4.02 -9.03 -4.71
CA GLY A 274 3.99 -7.57 -4.73
C GLY A 274 3.42 -6.95 -3.45
N LEU A 275 4.22 -6.09 -2.83
CA LEU A 275 3.90 -5.43 -1.56
C LEU A 275 2.60 -4.63 -1.60
N ALA A 276 2.41 -3.83 -2.65
CA ALA A 276 1.24 -2.96 -2.77
C ALA A 276 -0.07 -3.76 -2.91
N GLY A 277 -0.04 -4.88 -3.63
CA GLY A 277 -1.21 -5.76 -3.76
C GLY A 277 -1.55 -6.44 -2.43
N THR A 278 -0.54 -6.99 -1.74
CA THR A 278 -0.74 -7.59 -0.41
C THR A 278 -1.28 -6.58 0.61
N LEU A 279 -0.67 -5.39 0.71
CA LEU A 279 -1.11 -4.37 1.66
C LEU A 279 -2.46 -3.76 1.27
N GLY A 280 -2.72 -3.58 -0.02
CA GLY A 280 -4.01 -3.10 -0.52
C GLY A 280 -5.15 -4.09 -0.25
N ASP A 281 -4.91 -5.38 -0.47
CA ASP A 281 -5.84 -6.48 -0.14
C ASP A 281 -6.21 -6.49 1.34
N LEU A 282 -5.19 -6.46 2.22
CA LEU A 282 -5.40 -6.45 3.66
C LEU A 282 -6.06 -5.17 4.15
N ALA A 283 -5.70 -4.00 3.62
CA ALA A 283 -6.34 -2.74 3.99
C ALA A 283 -7.81 -2.68 3.53
N ALA A 284 -8.12 -3.27 2.37
CA ALA A 284 -9.48 -3.31 1.82
C ALA A 284 -10.42 -4.25 2.60
N SER A 285 -9.89 -5.20 3.40
CA SER A 285 -10.71 -6.06 4.26
C SER A 285 -11.43 -5.29 5.37
N GLY A 286 -10.92 -4.11 5.74
CA GLY A 286 -11.39 -3.33 6.87
C GLY A 286 -10.91 -3.83 8.24
N GLU A 287 -10.09 -4.88 8.28
CA GLU A 287 -9.47 -5.39 9.50
C GLU A 287 -8.22 -4.57 9.88
N SER A 288 -7.80 -4.64 11.15
CA SER A 288 -6.63 -3.89 11.62
C SER A 288 -5.33 -4.54 11.15
N VAL A 289 -4.48 -3.73 10.49
CA VAL A 289 -3.19 -4.17 9.92
C VAL A 289 -2.03 -3.38 10.55
N LEU A 290 -1.05 -4.10 11.09
CA LEU A 290 0.25 -3.57 11.50
C LEU A 290 1.36 -4.09 10.57
N VAL A 291 2.06 -3.16 9.92
CA VAL A 291 3.21 -3.48 9.07
C VAL A 291 4.50 -3.30 9.87
N LEU A 292 5.32 -4.34 9.95
CA LEU A 292 6.65 -4.30 10.51
C LEU A 292 7.71 -4.13 9.43
N ALA A 293 8.64 -3.22 9.66
CA ALA A 293 9.73 -2.90 8.76
C ALA A 293 11.08 -2.88 9.49
N ALA A 294 12.17 -3.00 8.73
CA ALA A 294 13.51 -2.77 9.29
C ALA A 294 13.69 -1.29 9.70
N ASP A 295 13.12 -0.37 8.91
CA ASP A 295 13.06 1.07 9.19
C ASP A 295 11.67 1.58 8.83
N ALA A 296 10.87 1.85 9.86
CA ALA A 296 9.44 2.18 9.73
C ALA A 296 9.23 3.35 8.78
N GLN A 297 9.85 4.48 9.10
CA GLN A 297 9.59 5.70 8.37
C GLN A 297 10.25 5.68 6.97
N TRP A 298 11.35 4.95 6.74
CA TRP A 298 11.83 4.72 5.36
C TRP A 298 10.74 4.01 4.53
N ARG A 299 10.11 2.96 5.08
CA ARG A 299 9.01 2.28 4.40
C ARG A 299 7.79 3.18 4.24
N ALA A 300 7.46 4.00 5.23
CA ALA A 300 6.37 4.98 5.11
C ALA A 300 6.61 5.95 3.94
N ASP A 301 7.83 6.50 3.79
CA ASP A 301 8.19 7.41 2.70
C ASP A 301 8.07 6.72 1.32
N ALA A 302 8.43 5.42 1.24
CA ALA A 302 8.35 4.64 -0.01
C ALA A 302 6.92 4.23 -0.37
N LEU A 303 6.05 4.03 0.62
CA LEU A 303 4.64 3.64 0.46
C LEU A 303 3.71 4.86 0.31
N ALA A 304 4.15 6.03 0.76
CA ALA A 304 3.38 7.27 0.73
C ALA A 304 2.83 7.57 -0.67
N GLY A 305 1.54 7.88 -0.72
CA GLY A 305 0.83 8.18 -1.97
C GLY A 305 0.59 6.96 -2.87
N ARG A 306 0.91 5.73 -2.44
CA ARG A 306 0.62 4.49 -3.18
C ARG A 306 -0.40 3.62 -2.47
N VAL A 307 -0.16 3.33 -1.19
CA VAL A 307 -1.02 2.47 -0.35
C VAL A 307 -1.07 3.03 1.07
N GLY A 308 -2.14 2.73 1.80
CA GLY A 308 -2.32 3.18 3.17
C GLY A 308 -3.54 2.58 3.85
N GLY A 309 -3.98 3.17 4.97
CA GLY A 309 -5.04 2.61 5.81
C GLY A 309 -4.57 1.53 6.78
N PHE A 310 -3.28 1.53 7.11
CA PHE A 310 -2.66 0.61 8.07
C PHE A 310 -1.64 1.35 8.94
N SER A 311 -1.31 0.75 10.08
CA SER A 311 -0.26 1.26 10.97
C SER A 311 1.08 0.59 10.63
N LEU A 312 2.19 1.26 10.96
CA LEU A 312 3.53 0.82 10.61
C LEU A 312 4.50 1.04 11.78
N ALA A 313 5.33 0.04 12.07
CA ALA A 313 6.30 0.09 13.16
C ALA A 313 7.62 -0.58 12.75
N SER A 314 8.72 -0.26 13.42
CA SER A 314 9.97 -0.98 13.21
C SER A 314 10.00 -2.28 14.03
N HIS A 315 10.80 -3.24 13.58
CA HIS A 315 11.13 -4.42 14.39
C HIS A 315 11.70 -4.02 15.76
N ALA A 316 12.44 -2.91 15.82
CA ALA A 316 12.96 -2.37 17.07
C ALA A 316 11.84 -1.83 17.97
N ALA A 317 10.85 -1.10 17.44
CA ALA A 317 9.70 -0.64 18.22
C ALA A 317 8.96 -1.81 18.89
N LEU A 318 8.75 -2.91 18.15
CA LEU A 318 8.13 -4.11 18.69
C LEU A 318 9.00 -4.84 19.74
N GLU A 319 10.33 -4.77 19.62
CA GLU A 319 11.24 -5.30 20.65
C GLU A 319 11.11 -4.53 21.98
N HIS A 320 10.94 -3.21 21.91
CA HIS A 320 10.79 -2.35 23.09
C HIS A 320 9.38 -2.44 23.70
N GLN A 321 8.35 -2.57 22.87
CA GLN A 321 6.94 -2.60 23.25
C GLN A 321 6.21 -3.78 22.57
N PRO A 322 6.38 -5.03 23.06
CA PRO A 322 5.77 -6.22 22.45
C PRO A 322 4.25 -6.16 22.32
N GLU A 323 3.58 -5.42 23.20
CA GLU A 323 2.14 -5.19 23.21
C GLU A 323 1.61 -4.43 21.99
N LEU A 324 2.47 -3.69 21.26
CA LEU A 324 2.10 -2.94 20.04
C LEU A 324 1.36 -3.81 19.02
N ALA A 325 1.74 -5.08 18.89
CA ALA A 325 1.13 -5.99 17.93
C ALA A 325 -0.22 -6.58 18.36
N THR A 326 -0.59 -6.44 19.63
CA THR A 326 -1.75 -7.14 20.22
C THR A 326 -3.10 -6.69 19.66
N PRO A 327 -3.34 -5.39 19.38
CA PRO A 327 -4.62 -4.91 18.83
C PRO A 327 -4.87 -5.29 17.36
N PHE A 328 -3.87 -5.85 16.67
CA PHE A 328 -3.90 -6.03 15.23
C PHE A 328 -4.25 -7.46 14.81
N THR A 329 -5.29 -7.60 13.98
CA THR A 329 -5.68 -8.87 13.39
C THR A 329 -4.62 -9.37 12.42
N HIS A 330 -4.09 -8.48 11.59
CA HIS A 330 -3.01 -8.78 10.66
C HIS A 330 -1.72 -8.11 11.08
N LEU A 331 -0.66 -8.91 11.14
CA LEU A 331 0.70 -8.42 11.25
C LEU A 331 1.46 -8.77 9.97
N VAL A 332 2.08 -7.80 9.32
CA VAL A 332 2.78 -7.98 8.04
C VAL A 332 4.25 -7.66 8.25
N ALA A 333 5.14 -8.64 8.17
CA ALA A 333 6.55 -8.35 8.03
C ALA A 333 6.86 -8.02 6.57
N LEU A 334 7.03 -6.73 6.32
CA LEU A 334 7.43 -6.21 5.02
C LEU A 334 8.91 -6.46 4.74
N ASP A 335 9.68 -6.46 5.81
CA ASP A 335 11.11 -6.73 5.82
C ASP A 335 11.37 -7.89 6.78
N PRO A 336 12.30 -8.80 6.48
CA PRO A 336 12.64 -9.87 7.40
C PRO A 336 13.21 -9.30 8.71
N PRO A 337 12.81 -9.84 9.87
CA PRO A 337 13.41 -9.47 11.15
C PRO A 337 14.91 -9.80 11.15
N ALA A 338 15.68 -9.04 11.92
CA ALA A 338 17.13 -9.20 11.96
C ALA A 338 17.57 -10.40 12.79
N LEU A 339 16.73 -10.95 13.67
CA LEU A 339 17.07 -12.07 14.54
C LEU A 339 15.95 -13.12 14.61
N ALA A 340 16.31 -14.35 14.95
CA ALA A 340 15.37 -15.47 15.06
C ALA A 340 14.35 -15.29 16.21
N ASP A 341 14.72 -14.62 17.30
CA ASP A 341 13.80 -14.32 18.40
C ASP A 341 12.81 -13.20 18.04
N GLU A 342 13.22 -12.25 17.18
CA GLU A 342 12.30 -11.27 16.59
C GLU A 342 11.26 -11.97 15.70
N ASP A 343 11.67 -12.92 14.85
CA ASP A 343 10.77 -13.75 14.03
C ASP A 343 9.80 -14.55 14.90
N ALA A 344 10.29 -15.19 15.98
CA ALA A 344 9.44 -15.93 16.90
C ALA A 344 8.40 -15.04 17.60
N ARG A 345 8.80 -13.84 18.06
CA ARG A 345 7.88 -12.85 18.65
C ARG A 345 6.81 -12.42 17.66
N MET A 346 7.22 -12.08 16.45
CA MET A 346 6.33 -11.67 15.36
C MET A 346 5.25 -12.72 15.02
N ARG A 347 5.60 -14.02 15.07
CA ARG A 347 4.68 -15.13 14.81
C ARG A 347 3.77 -15.46 16.01
N SER A 348 4.08 -14.95 17.18
CA SER A 348 3.24 -15.09 18.37
C SER A 348 2.17 -13.99 18.41
N GLY A 349 0.98 -14.31 18.92
CA GLY A 349 -0.11 -13.33 19.00
C GLY A 349 -1.47 -13.95 19.33
N PRO A 350 -2.54 -13.16 19.48
CA PRO A 350 -3.86 -13.67 19.85
C PRO A 350 -4.41 -14.76 18.90
N LEU A 351 -5.29 -15.65 19.38
CA LEU A 351 -5.96 -16.63 18.51
C LEU A 351 -6.81 -15.89 17.47
N GLY A 352 -6.82 -16.41 16.24
CA GLY A 352 -7.57 -15.80 15.14
C GLY A 352 -6.87 -14.60 14.49
N SER A 353 -5.60 -14.35 14.83
CA SER A 353 -4.77 -13.33 14.18
C SER A 353 -3.76 -13.96 13.20
N PHE A 354 -3.25 -13.14 12.28
CA PHE A 354 -2.43 -13.57 11.14
C PHE A 354 -1.06 -12.90 11.15
N CYS A 355 -0.07 -13.61 10.62
CA CYS A 355 1.30 -13.13 10.41
C CYS A 355 1.68 -13.35 8.94
N HIS A 356 1.79 -12.28 8.17
CA HIS A 356 2.11 -12.30 6.76
C HIS A 356 3.61 -12.05 6.57
N LEU A 357 4.29 -12.98 5.91
CA LEU A 357 5.68 -12.80 5.49
C LEU A 357 5.66 -12.21 4.08
N ALA A 358 6.03 -10.95 3.92
CA ALA A 358 5.81 -10.23 2.66
C ALA A 358 7.10 -9.54 2.18
N TRP A 359 8.20 -10.30 2.12
CA TRP A 359 9.49 -9.77 1.66
C TRP A 359 10.06 -10.52 0.46
N GLY A 360 10.80 -9.81 -0.38
CA GLY A 360 11.63 -10.38 -1.43
C GLY A 360 13.10 -10.06 -1.23
N GLU A 361 13.89 -10.25 -2.29
CA GLU A 361 15.33 -9.99 -2.26
C GLU A 361 15.65 -8.49 -2.02
N ALA A 362 14.81 -7.57 -2.49
CA ALA A 362 15.01 -6.13 -2.27
C ALA A 362 14.85 -5.75 -0.78
N GLU A 363 13.80 -6.26 -0.15
CA GLU A 363 13.50 -6.11 1.28
C GLU A 363 14.59 -6.76 2.13
N LEU A 364 15.06 -7.94 1.76
CA LEU A 364 16.18 -8.60 2.44
C LEU A 364 17.46 -7.76 2.40
N ARG A 365 17.77 -7.15 1.24
CA ARG A 365 18.90 -6.21 1.12
C ARG A 365 18.70 -4.97 1.99
N LEU A 366 17.48 -4.44 2.07
CA LEU A 366 17.17 -3.32 2.96
C LEU A 366 17.39 -3.69 4.43
N SER A 367 16.87 -4.83 4.90
CA SER A 367 17.12 -5.31 6.27
C SER A 367 18.59 -5.42 6.59
N ARG A 368 19.40 -5.99 5.67
CA ARG A 368 20.87 -6.06 5.83
C ARG A 368 21.48 -4.67 5.90
N HIS A 369 21.09 -3.75 5.03
CA HIS A 369 21.58 -2.37 5.02
C HIS A 369 21.27 -1.64 6.33
N VAL A 370 20.03 -1.74 6.81
CA VAL A 370 19.60 -1.14 8.09
C VAL A 370 20.39 -1.77 9.25
N LEU A 371 20.52 -3.10 9.29
CA LEU A 371 21.29 -3.80 10.32
C LEU A 371 22.74 -3.31 10.38
N TYR A 372 23.41 -3.17 9.23
CA TYR A 372 24.75 -2.57 9.16
C TYR A 372 24.76 -1.13 9.68
N ARG A 373 23.83 -0.29 9.20
CA ARG A 373 23.73 1.13 9.57
C ARG A 373 23.53 1.34 11.08
N GLU A 374 22.81 0.43 11.74
CA GLU A 374 22.41 0.53 13.15
C GLU A 374 23.42 -0.09 14.14
N TYR A 375 24.25 -1.04 13.68
CA TYR A 375 25.13 -1.83 14.56
C TYR A 375 26.61 -1.85 14.18
N ASP A 376 27.01 -1.43 12.97
CA ASP A 376 28.43 -1.16 12.67
C ASP A 376 28.84 0.22 13.21
N LEU A 377 29.23 0.23 14.48
CA LEU A 377 29.49 1.46 15.21
C LEU A 377 30.87 2.08 14.91
N ARG A 378 31.79 1.38 14.23
CA ARG A 378 33.21 1.78 14.22
C ARG A 378 33.45 3.13 13.53
N ALA A 379 32.92 3.30 12.32
CA ALA A 379 33.07 4.55 11.58
C ALA A 379 32.25 5.70 12.21
N PRO A 380 30.98 5.50 12.62
CA PRO A 380 30.21 6.51 13.34
C PRO A 380 30.85 6.96 14.66
N LEU A 381 31.45 6.05 15.45
CA LEU A 381 32.17 6.39 16.68
C LEU A 381 33.34 7.34 16.40
N ALA A 382 34.14 7.05 15.37
CA ALA A 382 35.27 7.89 14.99
C ALA A 382 34.82 9.26 14.46
N ALA A 383 33.65 9.34 13.82
CA ALA A 383 33.06 10.61 13.41
C ALA A 383 32.56 11.42 14.61
N LEU A 384 31.79 10.80 15.51
CA LEU A 384 31.28 11.41 16.73
C LEU A 384 32.42 11.95 17.60
N TYR A 385 33.44 11.12 17.88
CA TYR A 385 34.58 11.52 18.68
C TYR A 385 35.35 12.71 18.07
N ARG A 386 35.54 12.73 16.74
CA ARG A 386 36.15 13.87 16.05
C ARG A 386 35.29 15.14 16.14
N GLY A 387 33.97 14.99 16.03
CA GLY A 387 33.03 16.10 16.18
C GLY A 387 33.05 16.70 17.58
N LEU A 388 33.04 15.85 18.61
CA LEU A 388 33.16 16.27 20.01
C LEU A 388 34.53 16.90 20.32
N ARG A 389 35.62 16.46 19.66
CA ARG A 389 36.95 17.04 19.90
C ARG A 389 37.06 18.52 19.49
N GLY A 390 36.24 18.96 18.54
CA GLY A 390 36.20 20.36 18.12
C GLY A 390 35.49 21.29 19.11
N GLU A 391 34.74 20.74 20.06
CA GLU A 391 33.68 21.44 20.79
C GLU A 391 33.73 21.01 22.27
N GLY A 392 34.02 21.91 23.21
CA GLY A 392 34.29 21.53 24.61
C GLY A 392 33.18 20.70 25.28
N ARG A 393 31.98 21.28 25.43
CA ARG A 393 30.78 20.64 25.99
C ARG A 393 29.63 20.83 25.00
N VAL A 394 29.02 19.74 24.57
CA VAL A 394 28.03 19.73 23.48
C VAL A 394 26.70 19.16 23.96
N GLY A 395 25.59 19.84 23.69
CA GLY A 395 24.24 19.39 24.04
C GLY A 395 23.20 19.84 23.01
N GLY A 396 21.93 19.49 23.26
CA GLY A 396 20.79 19.91 22.43
C GLY A 396 20.97 19.58 20.94
N ALA A 397 20.58 20.52 20.08
CA ALA A 397 20.60 20.35 18.62
C ALA A 397 21.98 20.03 18.04
N GLN A 398 23.06 20.52 18.66
CA GLN A 398 24.43 20.24 18.20
C GLN A 398 24.82 18.78 18.47
N LEU A 399 24.48 18.26 19.65
CA LEU A 399 24.70 16.85 19.98
C LEU A 399 23.85 15.94 19.07
N GLU A 400 22.58 16.29 18.88
CA GLU A 400 21.70 15.58 17.95
C GLU A 400 22.28 15.53 16.53
N ALA A 401 22.77 16.65 16.00
CA ALA A 401 23.39 16.70 14.68
C ALA A 401 24.63 15.78 14.59
N LEU A 402 25.46 15.72 15.63
CA LEU A 402 26.61 14.83 15.70
C LEU A 402 26.21 13.35 15.73
N LEU A 403 25.17 12.99 16.49
CA LEU A 403 24.67 11.61 16.60
C LEU A 403 24.01 11.12 15.31
N ARG A 404 23.24 11.99 14.66
CA ARG A 404 22.66 11.73 13.33
C ARG A 404 23.76 11.57 12.27
N GLY A 405 24.81 12.40 12.37
CA GLY A 405 25.95 12.41 11.46
C GLY A 405 25.63 13.04 10.11
N ALA A 406 26.67 13.32 9.31
CA ALA A 406 26.56 14.05 8.04
C ALA A 406 26.25 13.16 6.81
N GLN A 407 25.68 11.97 7.00
CA GLN A 407 25.46 11.02 5.90
C GLN A 407 24.33 11.51 4.96
N PRO A 408 24.51 11.45 3.64
CA PRO A 408 23.41 11.68 2.70
C PRO A 408 22.35 10.58 2.88
N GLY A 409 21.08 10.98 2.98
CA GLY A 409 19.94 10.06 3.17
C GLY A 409 19.33 10.15 4.56
N ARG A 410 18.61 9.09 4.96
CA ARG A 410 17.85 9.04 6.21
C ARG A 410 18.78 8.94 7.43
N PRO A 411 18.58 9.76 8.48
CA PRO A 411 19.38 9.66 9.70
C PRO A 411 19.18 8.30 10.37
N PRO A 412 20.17 7.82 11.15
CA PRO A 412 20.03 6.60 11.93
C PRO A 412 18.95 6.70 13.00
N SER A 413 18.65 5.57 13.64
CA SER A 413 17.84 5.57 14.85
C SER A 413 18.52 6.35 16.00
N PRO A 414 17.74 6.90 16.95
CA PRO A 414 18.27 7.41 18.20
C PRO A 414 18.96 6.32 19.03
N ALA A 415 18.51 5.06 18.89
CA ALA A 415 19.12 3.96 19.59
C ALA A 415 20.59 3.75 19.17
N ARG A 416 20.94 3.96 17.90
CA ARG A 416 22.34 4.01 17.47
C ARG A 416 23.10 5.11 18.19
N GLY A 417 22.54 6.33 18.24
CA GLY A 417 23.14 7.46 18.94
C GLY A 417 23.44 7.15 20.40
N GLY A 418 22.49 6.55 21.12
CA GLY A 418 22.67 6.11 22.50
C GLY A 418 23.78 5.09 22.67
N ARG A 419 23.86 4.08 21.79
CA ARG A 419 24.97 3.11 21.80
C ARG A 419 26.32 3.77 21.53
N LEU A 420 26.40 4.78 20.65
CA LEU A 420 27.66 5.51 20.42
C LEU A 420 28.12 6.24 21.68
N LEU A 421 27.21 6.91 22.38
CA LEU A 421 27.51 7.58 23.65
C LEU A 421 27.94 6.59 24.73
N ALA A 422 27.23 5.48 24.88
CA ALA A 422 27.55 4.45 25.86
C ALA A 422 28.95 3.87 25.63
N VAL A 423 29.35 3.63 24.38
CA VAL A 423 30.71 3.17 24.06
C VAL A 423 31.78 4.20 24.46
N LEU A 424 31.54 5.50 24.25
CA LEU A 424 32.50 6.54 24.65
C LEU A 424 32.63 6.62 26.18
N GLU A 425 31.53 6.51 26.92
CA GLU A 425 31.55 6.51 28.39
C GLU A 425 32.20 5.25 28.98
N GLU A 426 31.86 4.07 28.47
CA GLU A 426 32.46 2.79 28.90
C GLU A 426 33.99 2.73 28.69
N LEU A 427 34.54 3.57 27.81
CA LEU A 427 35.98 3.66 27.53
C LEU A 427 36.66 4.85 28.24
N ASP A 428 35.93 5.57 29.09
CA ASP A 428 36.33 6.82 29.75
C ASP A 428 36.74 7.93 28.74
N LEU A 429 36.20 7.91 27.52
CA LEU A 429 36.53 8.89 26.47
C LEU A 429 35.64 10.14 26.53
N ALA A 430 34.42 9.99 27.04
CA ALA A 430 33.49 11.07 27.24
C ALA A 430 32.70 10.88 28.53
N THR A 431 32.07 11.95 29.00
CA THR A 431 31.11 11.95 30.10
C THR A 431 29.85 12.68 29.66
N THR A 432 28.68 12.18 30.06
CA THR A 432 27.42 12.91 29.86
C THR A 432 26.84 13.37 31.18
N ALA A 433 26.51 14.65 31.28
CA ALA A 433 25.86 15.26 32.43
C ALA A 433 24.82 16.28 31.96
N ASP A 434 23.59 16.18 32.49
CA ASP A 434 22.47 17.07 32.18
C ASP A 434 22.20 17.20 30.67
N GLY A 435 22.22 16.07 29.95
CA GLY A 435 22.02 16.04 28.49
C GLY A 435 23.16 16.65 27.65
N ASN A 436 24.31 16.96 28.28
CA ASN A 436 25.49 17.48 27.61
C ASN A 436 26.65 16.49 27.69
N VAL A 437 27.37 16.32 26.58
CA VAL A 437 28.51 15.41 26.43
C VAL A 437 29.80 16.22 26.37
N ALA A 438 30.82 15.81 27.12
CA ALA A 438 32.16 16.39 27.09
C ALA A 438 33.23 15.29 27.02
N LEU A 439 34.30 15.51 26.25
CA LEU A 439 35.43 14.59 26.19
C LEU A 439 36.27 14.63 27.47
N SER A 440 36.80 13.47 27.86
CA SER A 440 37.69 13.36 29.02
C SER A 440 39.06 14.02 28.75
N PRO A 441 39.66 14.73 29.73
CA PRO A 441 41.01 15.28 29.60
C PRO A 441 42.04 14.14 29.63
N ALA A 442 42.79 13.95 28.54
CA ALA A 442 43.78 12.90 28.30
C ALA A 442 43.23 11.49 27.92
N PRO A 443 42.54 11.37 26.77
CA PRO A 443 42.13 10.07 26.25
C PRO A 443 43.35 9.31 25.74
N GLY A 444 43.77 8.27 26.47
CA GLY A 444 44.72 7.29 25.96
C GLY A 444 44.14 6.50 24.78
N HIS A 445 44.98 5.78 24.03
CA HIS A 445 44.47 4.84 23.02
C HIS A 445 43.70 3.71 23.72
N ARG A 446 42.39 3.60 23.44
CA ARG A 446 41.51 2.57 24.02
C ARG A 446 41.11 1.57 22.94
N ASP A 447 41.12 0.28 23.27
CA ASP A 447 40.54 -0.76 22.42
C ASP A 447 39.01 -0.72 22.53
N LEU A 448 38.32 -0.53 21.41
CA LEU A 448 36.85 -0.56 21.35
C LEU A 448 36.27 -1.87 21.90
N ARG A 449 37.02 -2.97 21.82
CA ARG A 449 36.59 -4.26 22.38
C ARG A 449 36.48 -4.26 23.90
N ALA A 450 37.02 -3.26 24.61
CA ALA A 450 36.81 -3.10 26.04
C ALA A 450 35.37 -2.67 26.39
N SER A 451 34.67 -1.98 25.48
CA SER A 451 33.26 -1.61 25.64
C SER A 451 32.32 -2.81 25.51
N ALA A 452 31.46 -3.02 26.51
CA ALA A 452 30.41 -4.04 26.48
C ALA A 452 29.37 -3.74 25.40
N THR A 453 28.97 -2.48 25.26
CA THR A 453 28.03 -2.03 24.24
C THR A 453 28.56 -2.27 22.82
N PHE A 454 29.85 -2.01 22.58
CA PHE A 454 30.48 -2.27 21.29
C PHE A 454 30.51 -3.77 20.96
N ARG A 455 30.90 -4.62 21.93
CA ARG A 455 30.88 -6.08 21.76
C ARG A 455 29.48 -6.62 21.48
N ALA A 456 28.47 -6.14 22.22
CA ALA A 456 27.07 -6.53 22.04
C ALA A 456 26.56 -6.14 20.65
N SER A 457 26.89 -4.92 20.18
CA SER A 457 26.51 -4.44 18.85
C SER A 457 27.15 -5.27 17.74
N GLN A 458 28.45 -5.60 17.85
CA GLN A 458 29.12 -6.49 16.90
C GLN A 458 28.54 -7.91 16.91
N ALA A 459 28.18 -8.43 18.08
CA ALA A 459 27.55 -9.73 18.22
C ALA A 459 26.17 -9.76 17.54
N ARG A 460 25.34 -8.71 17.74
CA ARG A 460 24.04 -8.57 17.10
C ARG A 460 24.16 -8.44 15.58
N LEU A 461 25.08 -7.61 15.09
CA LEU A 461 25.36 -7.48 13.66
C LEU A 461 25.75 -8.84 13.06
N ARG A 462 26.67 -9.57 13.67
CA ARG A 462 27.11 -10.89 13.19
C ARG A 462 25.97 -11.91 13.18
N LYS A 463 25.23 -12.01 14.28
CA LYS A 463 24.08 -12.92 14.40
C LYS A 463 23.03 -12.61 13.35
N GLY A 464 22.68 -11.33 13.18
CA GLY A 464 21.64 -10.95 12.24
C GLY A 464 22.04 -11.13 10.78
N LEU A 465 23.30 -10.88 10.43
CA LEU A 465 23.80 -11.20 9.08
C LEU A 465 23.80 -12.71 8.81
N GLY A 466 24.08 -13.52 9.84
CA GLY A 466 23.94 -14.97 9.77
C GLY A 466 22.48 -15.37 9.50
N TRP A 467 21.55 -14.89 10.33
CA TRP A 467 20.11 -15.15 10.21
C TRP A 467 19.54 -14.73 8.84
N LEU A 468 19.81 -13.49 8.41
CA LEU A 468 19.37 -12.98 7.11
C LEU A 468 20.03 -13.70 5.92
N SER A 469 21.00 -14.58 6.18
CA SER A 469 21.62 -15.44 5.16
C SER A 469 21.09 -16.87 5.17
N GLU A 470 20.22 -17.24 6.11
CA GLU A 470 19.61 -18.57 6.16
C GLU A 470 18.52 -18.75 5.11
N PRO A 471 18.33 -19.98 4.59
CA PRO A 471 17.23 -20.29 3.66
C PRO A 471 15.86 -19.94 4.24
N THR A 472 15.65 -20.06 5.55
CA THR A 472 14.38 -19.71 6.20
C THR A 472 14.04 -18.23 6.04
N ALA A 473 15.04 -17.36 6.10
CA ALA A 473 14.88 -15.92 5.86
C ALA A 473 14.88 -15.57 4.37
N GLN A 474 15.56 -16.36 3.52
CA GLN A 474 15.68 -16.14 2.08
C GLN A 474 14.57 -16.76 1.23
N ALA A 475 13.85 -17.76 1.74
CA ALA A 475 12.83 -18.46 0.98
C ALA A 475 11.80 -17.43 0.48
N ALA A 476 11.61 -17.39 -0.83
CA ALA A 476 10.62 -16.61 -1.53
C ALA A 476 9.83 -17.59 -2.40
#